data_AF-A0A5M6CDC1-F1
#
_entry.id   AF-A0A5M6CDC1-F1
#
_cell.length_a   1.000
_cell.length_b   1.000
_cell.length_c   1.000
_cell.angle_alpha   90.00
_cell.angle_beta   90.00
_cell.angle_gamma   90.00
#
_symmetry.space_group_name_H-M   'P 1'
#
loop_
_entity.id
_entity.type
_entity.pdbx_description
1 polymer ?
#
loop_
_entity_poly.entity_id
_entity_poly.type
_entity_poly.pdbx_seq_one_letter_code
_entity_poly.pdbx_strand_id
1 'polypeptide(L)'
;MSNLTPSSEAGPSRLSTYRIGNRYLHAKNRQPLTLKYIGSLPPLSSTSTVPTNNDERSAQLWLGVEYDDPAYGKGHSGEYKGIQVFQTREKGSGAFLKYVGKPLVEGKTLVESIEERYGRIDPSRVVKSTDSNGPSCDDNREASSSNSNEGTSKGGQVVLGSSSGAIVVEAPNIGDVRERVAKLEKLRNMGFEDESITSLGGSQEVREVLRTRLKGLKWLNLSRNLIYDWDDVLEIVEHLEGLEILTLSHSRFNTLPEVLTHSPESKERYTRAFARIKELHLSDCLVTWQEVCRLGTLFPNVEILHLEANRALITLDSELEGWSSVKELKLGGCPMSDWDEVVRALGHLERLENLDLSSTNMESIPKPPTSTVELSHFPRLQSLALLNSRISKWTDIDNLSKYLPRITSLRFSLHPNISSANYEDESPLPPSSVTISGHPRLDRSIFIAKFPTLTIFNSTPITVTERRDAELFYISYVAKYIAEHGAPTADRAVGEWGRYEELCKLHGREIISKEEKTTKDKSGLRGKMITLHIYMVQNTNSEMATLSLLPSSSISLLQRKVARVVGVKPSESASIGLWTVRTGREKAVNILEEGGHGEVGWWFSDGDEVIVELDN
;
A
#
# COMPACT_ATOMS: atom_id res chain seq x y z
N MET A 1 -25.31 40.00 8.16
CA MET A 1 -25.27 39.53 6.77
C MET A 1 -26.29 38.41 6.65
N SER A 2 -27.30 38.63 5.83
CA SER A 2 -28.62 37.98 5.87
C SER A 2 -28.59 36.55 5.33
N ASN A 3 -29.08 35.63 6.16
CA ASN A 3 -29.45 34.27 5.79
C ASN A 3 -30.57 34.30 4.74
N LEU A 4 -30.30 33.79 3.55
CA LEU A 4 -31.32 33.46 2.56
C LEU A 4 -31.63 31.97 2.69
N THR A 5 -32.73 31.67 3.38
CA THR A 5 -33.46 30.41 3.29
C THR A 5 -34.00 30.22 1.86
N PRO A 6 -34.01 29.00 1.31
CA PRO A 6 -34.71 28.74 0.05
C PRO A 6 -36.22 28.72 0.31
N SER A 7 -36.95 29.57 -0.39
CA SER A 7 -38.40 29.60 -0.42
C SER A 7 -38.97 28.30 -0.98
N SER A 8 -39.62 27.54 -0.11
CA SER A 8 -40.59 26.50 -0.43
C SER A 8 -41.89 27.16 -0.87
N GLU A 9 -42.20 27.14 -2.18
CA GLU A 9 -43.58 27.15 -2.70
C GLU A 9 -43.59 26.96 -4.23
N ALA A 10 -43.68 25.70 -4.65
CA ALA A 10 -44.32 25.28 -5.91
C ALA A 10 -44.61 23.77 -5.83
N GLY A 11 -45.88 23.39 -5.89
CA GLY A 11 -46.33 21.99 -5.93
C GLY A 11 -45.84 21.21 -7.17
N PRO A 12 -45.98 19.87 -7.18
CA PRO A 12 -45.12 18.97 -7.92
C PRO A 12 -45.50 18.87 -9.39
N SER A 13 -44.87 19.69 -10.23
CA SER A 13 -44.73 19.38 -11.65
C SER A 13 -43.69 18.27 -11.79
N ARG A 14 -44.08 17.11 -12.35
CA ARG A 14 -43.24 15.92 -12.62
C ARG A 14 -42.09 16.23 -13.61
N LEU A 15 -41.08 16.99 -13.20
CA LEU A 15 -40.12 17.61 -14.12
C LEU A 15 -38.72 16.98 -14.21
N SER A 16 -38.40 15.91 -13.48
CA SER A 16 -37.22 15.09 -13.82
C SER A 16 -37.32 13.67 -13.27
N THR A 17 -37.02 12.67 -14.12
CA THR A 17 -36.74 11.29 -13.68
C THR A 17 -35.48 11.24 -12.80
N TYR A 18 -34.60 12.23 -12.95
CA TYR A 18 -33.36 12.30 -12.20
C TYR A 18 -33.52 13.02 -10.87
N ARG A 19 -32.85 12.47 -9.86
CA ARG A 19 -32.65 13.06 -8.53
C ARG A 19 -31.25 13.67 -8.43
N ILE A 20 -31.15 14.91 -7.96
CA ILE A 20 -29.88 15.57 -7.61
C ILE A 20 -29.22 14.79 -6.46
N GLY A 21 -27.90 14.65 -6.52
CA GLY A 21 -27.11 13.84 -5.59
C GLY A 21 -26.87 12.42 -6.11
N ASN A 22 -27.83 11.82 -6.83
CA ASN A 22 -27.66 10.47 -7.35
C ASN A 22 -26.55 10.40 -8.43
N ARG A 23 -25.99 9.20 -8.56
CA ARG A 23 -25.00 8.87 -9.59
C ARG A 23 -25.66 8.17 -10.78
N TYR A 24 -25.13 8.45 -11.96
CA TYR A 24 -25.62 7.95 -13.24
C TYR A 24 -24.44 7.68 -14.16
N LEU A 25 -24.69 6.98 -15.27
CA LEU A 25 -23.78 6.94 -16.40
C LEU A 25 -24.19 7.97 -17.44
N HIS A 26 -23.22 8.66 -18.03
CA HIS A 26 -23.50 9.48 -19.19
C HIS A 26 -23.88 8.60 -20.40
N ALA A 27 -24.95 8.96 -21.11
CA ALA A 27 -25.56 8.08 -22.11
C ALA A 27 -24.65 7.73 -23.30
N LYS A 28 -23.72 8.62 -23.69
CA LYS A 28 -22.88 8.42 -24.89
C LYS A 28 -21.56 7.70 -24.63
N ASN A 29 -20.88 8.04 -23.56
CA ASN A 29 -19.52 7.54 -23.25
C ASN A 29 -19.50 6.63 -22.02
N ARG A 30 -20.65 6.41 -21.37
CA ARG A 30 -20.83 5.52 -20.22
C ARG A 30 -19.97 5.88 -19.01
N GLN A 31 -19.46 7.11 -18.93
CA GLN A 31 -18.66 7.56 -17.79
C GLN A 31 -19.56 7.82 -16.57
N PRO A 32 -19.16 7.35 -15.37
CA PRO A 32 -19.89 7.61 -14.15
C PRO A 32 -19.79 9.09 -13.76
N LEU A 33 -20.90 9.63 -13.27
CA LEU A 33 -21.02 11.01 -12.84
C LEU A 33 -22.02 11.16 -11.71
N THR A 34 -21.90 12.26 -10.97
CA THR A 34 -22.85 12.70 -9.95
C THR A 34 -23.67 13.86 -10.50
N LEU A 35 -25.00 13.78 -10.39
CA LEU A 35 -25.88 14.88 -10.80
C LEU A 35 -25.92 15.95 -9.70
N LYS A 36 -25.54 17.19 -10.02
CA LYS A 36 -25.42 18.29 -9.06
C LYS A 36 -26.49 19.38 -9.22
N TYR A 37 -27.06 19.51 -10.40
CA TYR A 37 -28.01 20.59 -10.69
C TYR A 37 -29.02 20.17 -11.76
N ILE A 38 -30.26 20.61 -11.61
CA ILE A 38 -31.32 20.52 -12.61
C ILE A 38 -32.01 21.88 -12.65
N GLY A 39 -32.00 22.56 -13.79
CA GLY A 39 -32.63 23.87 -13.90
C GLY A 39 -32.24 24.66 -15.13
N SER A 40 -32.85 25.84 -15.26
CA SER A 40 -32.49 26.82 -16.30
C SER A 40 -31.24 27.60 -15.89
N LEU A 41 -30.29 27.77 -16.81
CA LEU A 41 -29.09 28.55 -16.53
C LEU A 41 -29.41 30.03 -16.27
N PRO A 42 -28.65 30.71 -15.40
CA PRO A 42 -28.86 32.13 -15.09
C PRO A 42 -28.89 33.02 -16.34
N PRO A 43 -29.77 34.05 -16.39
CA PRO A 43 -29.86 34.98 -17.51
C PRO A 43 -28.62 35.87 -17.62
N LEU A 44 -28.38 36.41 -18.82
CA LEU A 44 -27.34 37.41 -19.07
C LEU A 44 -27.70 38.70 -18.32
N SER A 45 -26.94 39.06 -17.28
CA SER A 45 -27.04 40.38 -16.65
C SER A 45 -26.45 41.45 -17.57
N SER A 46 -27.28 41.98 -18.48
CA SER A 46 -27.34 43.39 -18.92
C SER A 46 -28.01 43.51 -20.30
N THR A 47 -29.33 43.67 -20.30
CA THR A 47 -29.99 44.73 -21.09
C THR A 47 -31.41 44.90 -20.55
N SER A 48 -31.68 46.11 -20.08
CA SER A 48 -33.02 46.60 -19.81
C SER A 48 -33.78 46.67 -21.13
N THR A 49 -34.67 45.71 -21.38
CA THR A 49 -35.84 45.91 -22.23
C THR A 49 -36.99 45.10 -21.64
N VAL A 50 -38.06 45.81 -21.32
CA VAL A 50 -39.36 45.29 -20.85
C VAL A 50 -39.80 44.12 -21.73
N PRO A 51 -40.21 42.97 -21.17
CA PRO A 51 -40.71 41.86 -21.97
C PRO A 51 -42.06 42.27 -22.55
N THR A 52 -42.12 42.41 -23.87
CA THR A 52 -43.39 42.40 -24.60
C THR A 52 -43.85 40.95 -24.73
N ASN A 53 -45.12 40.73 -24.37
CA ASN A 53 -45.81 39.44 -24.41
C ASN A 53 -45.58 38.73 -25.76
N ASN A 54 -44.89 37.57 -25.75
CA ASN A 54 -45.15 36.39 -26.61
C ASN A 54 -44.05 35.30 -26.68
N ASP A 55 -42.96 35.31 -25.90
CA ASP A 55 -42.00 34.19 -25.94
C ASP A 55 -42.28 33.15 -24.82
N GLU A 56 -43.34 32.36 -24.97
CA GLU A 56 -43.44 31.03 -24.34
C GLU A 56 -42.44 30.04 -24.99
N ARG A 57 -41.16 30.40 -25.04
CA ARG A 57 -40.11 29.42 -25.31
C ARG A 57 -39.92 28.62 -24.03
N SER A 58 -40.36 27.37 -24.06
CA SER A 58 -40.03 26.36 -23.05
C SER A 58 -38.59 26.55 -22.58
N ALA A 59 -38.40 27.03 -21.35
CA ALA A 59 -37.08 27.35 -20.83
C ALA A 59 -36.20 26.10 -20.92
N GLN A 60 -35.10 26.18 -21.68
CA GLN A 60 -34.19 25.04 -21.88
C GLN A 60 -33.64 24.58 -20.53
N LEU A 61 -34.00 23.37 -20.12
CA LEU A 61 -33.49 22.76 -18.90
C LEU A 61 -32.08 22.20 -19.12
N TRP A 62 -31.20 22.43 -18.14
CA TRP A 62 -29.83 21.96 -18.11
C TRP A 62 -29.60 21.07 -16.88
N LEU A 63 -28.69 20.11 -17.05
CA LEU A 63 -28.15 19.30 -15.98
C LEU A 63 -26.72 19.76 -15.69
N GLY A 64 -26.42 20.08 -14.45
CA GLY A 64 -25.04 20.24 -13.98
C GLY A 64 -24.55 18.91 -13.42
N VAL A 65 -23.46 18.38 -13.96
CA VAL A 65 -22.91 17.08 -13.57
C VAL A 65 -21.45 17.24 -13.14
N GLU A 66 -21.02 16.36 -12.23
CA GLU A 66 -19.63 16.18 -11.82
C GLU A 66 -19.17 14.79 -12.29
N TYR A 67 -18.17 14.72 -13.17
CA TYR A 67 -17.55 13.45 -13.56
C TYR A 67 -16.57 12.96 -12.51
N ASP A 68 -16.47 11.63 -12.36
CA ASP A 68 -15.49 11.04 -11.43
C ASP A 68 -14.05 11.25 -11.91
N ASP A 69 -13.84 11.18 -13.23
CA ASP A 69 -12.60 11.53 -13.92
C ASP A 69 -12.70 12.97 -14.50
N PRO A 70 -11.87 13.92 -14.03
CA PRO A 70 -11.81 15.29 -14.52
C PRO A 70 -11.57 15.44 -16.02
N ALA A 71 -10.96 14.45 -16.69
CA ALA A 71 -10.69 14.51 -18.11
C ALA A 71 -11.98 14.62 -18.97
N TYR A 72 -13.12 14.17 -18.43
CA TYR A 72 -14.44 14.30 -19.06
C TYR A 72 -15.20 15.57 -18.64
N GLY A 73 -14.69 16.28 -17.64
CA GLY A 73 -15.16 17.60 -17.27
C GLY A 73 -14.88 18.64 -18.37
N LYS A 74 -15.51 19.81 -18.25
CA LYS A 74 -15.28 20.94 -19.17
C LYS A 74 -14.37 22.01 -18.55
N GLY A 75 -13.54 21.64 -17.59
CA GLY A 75 -12.56 22.53 -16.96
C GLY A 75 -13.15 23.57 -16.02
N HIS A 76 -14.45 23.50 -15.70
CA HIS A 76 -15.12 24.39 -14.75
C HIS A 76 -15.67 23.59 -13.56
N SER A 77 -15.88 24.27 -12.44
CA SER A 77 -16.45 23.69 -11.21
C SER A 77 -17.89 24.17 -11.01
N GLY A 78 -18.71 24.01 -12.06
CA GLY A 78 -20.13 24.40 -12.07
C GLY A 78 -20.42 25.91 -12.12
N GLU A 79 -19.42 26.72 -12.51
CA GLU A 79 -19.61 28.13 -12.85
C GLU A 79 -20.14 28.28 -14.28
N TYR A 80 -21.12 29.16 -14.47
CA TYR A 80 -21.60 29.58 -15.78
C TYR A 80 -21.60 31.11 -15.86
N LYS A 81 -20.71 31.67 -16.68
CA LYS A 81 -20.57 33.13 -16.92
C LYS A 81 -20.39 33.97 -15.64
N GLY A 82 -19.51 33.57 -14.73
CA GLY A 82 -19.29 34.29 -13.47
C GLY A 82 -20.26 33.92 -12.35
N ILE A 83 -21.30 33.11 -12.63
CA ILE A 83 -22.30 32.72 -11.64
C ILE A 83 -22.07 31.27 -11.24
N GLN A 84 -21.88 31.03 -9.93
CA GLN A 84 -21.76 29.69 -9.37
C GLN A 84 -23.13 29.00 -9.35
N VAL A 85 -23.31 27.96 -10.17
CA VAL A 85 -24.59 27.22 -10.26
C VAL A 85 -24.59 25.99 -9.36
N PHE A 86 -23.48 25.25 -9.34
CA PHE A 86 -23.25 24.10 -8.46
C PHE A 86 -21.76 23.95 -8.18
N GLN A 87 -21.36 23.24 -7.13
CA GLN A 87 -19.94 23.00 -6.83
C GLN A 87 -19.56 21.54 -7.09
N THR A 88 -18.31 21.31 -7.46
CA THR A 88 -17.70 19.99 -7.63
C THR A 88 -16.72 19.73 -6.49
N ARG A 89 -16.59 18.47 -6.05
CA ARG A 89 -15.57 18.07 -5.05
C ARG A 89 -14.17 18.24 -5.62
N GLU A 90 -14.01 18.02 -6.91
CA GLU A 90 -12.74 18.22 -7.61
C GLU A 90 -12.82 19.36 -8.62
N LYS A 91 -11.74 20.14 -8.73
CA LYS A 91 -11.67 21.23 -9.69
C LYS A 91 -11.68 20.72 -11.14
N GLY A 92 -12.52 21.31 -11.98
CA GLY A 92 -12.53 21.04 -13.43
C GLY A 92 -13.36 19.82 -13.87
N SER A 93 -13.91 19.04 -12.94
CA SER A 93 -14.75 17.87 -13.22
C SER A 93 -16.20 18.22 -13.62
N GLY A 94 -16.58 19.49 -13.55
CA GLY A 94 -17.94 19.94 -13.82
C GLY A 94 -18.26 20.04 -15.32
N ALA A 95 -19.51 19.76 -15.68
CA ALA A 95 -20.05 20.00 -17.01
C ALA A 95 -21.53 20.36 -16.98
N PHE A 96 -21.98 21.13 -17.98
CA PHE A 96 -23.41 21.34 -18.26
C PHE A 96 -23.86 20.51 -19.48
N LEU A 97 -24.93 19.74 -19.29
CA LEU A 97 -25.58 18.93 -20.31
C LEU A 97 -26.99 19.47 -20.57
N LYS A 98 -27.42 19.48 -21.83
CA LYS A 98 -28.82 19.81 -22.15
C LYS A 98 -29.71 18.64 -21.74
N TYR A 99 -30.84 18.92 -21.10
CA TYR A 99 -31.84 17.89 -20.79
C TYR A 99 -32.65 17.54 -22.06
N VAL A 100 -32.02 16.79 -22.97
CA VAL A 100 -32.60 16.33 -24.24
C VAL A 100 -32.22 14.87 -24.45
N GLY A 101 -33.20 14.01 -24.76
CA GLY A 101 -32.95 12.64 -25.20
C GLY A 101 -32.32 11.73 -24.14
N LYS A 102 -32.78 11.81 -22.88
CA LYS A 102 -32.28 11.03 -21.72
C LYS A 102 -30.73 11.01 -21.66
N PRO A 103 -30.10 12.16 -21.33
CA PRO A 103 -28.64 12.27 -21.36
C PRO A 103 -27.91 11.40 -20.33
N LEU A 104 -28.63 10.86 -19.34
CA LEU A 104 -28.11 10.02 -18.26
C LEU A 104 -28.82 8.67 -18.27
N VAL A 105 -28.10 7.63 -17.86
CA VAL A 105 -28.59 6.26 -17.73
C VAL A 105 -28.53 5.86 -16.27
N GLU A 106 -29.65 5.37 -15.76
CA GLU A 106 -29.76 4.81 -14.41
C GLU A 106 -29.00 3.49 -14.32
N GLY A 107 -28.46 3.23 -13.13
CA GLY A 107 -27.88 1.94 -12.78
C GLY A 107 -28.94 0.89 -12.52
N LYS A 108 -28.48 -0.32 -12.19
CA LYS A 108 -29.33 -1.43 -11.77
C LYS A 108 -29.17 -1.70 -10.28
N THR A 109 -30.00 -2.57 -9.73
CA THR A 109 -29.94 -2.98 -8.33
C THR A 109 -29.01 -4.18 -8.13
N LEU A 110 -28.56 -4.39 -6.89
CA LEU A 110 -27.77 -5.57 -6.54
C LEU A 110 -28.59 -6.86 -6.74
N VAL A 111 -29.90 -6.84 -6.42
CA VAL A 111 -30.80 -7.97 -6.67
C VAL A 111 -30.84 -8.33 -8.16
N GLU A 112 -31.04 -7.36 -9.04
CA GLU A 112 -31.03 -7.61 -10.50
C GLU A 112 -29.69 -8.21 -10.95
N SER A 113 -28.57 -7.70 -10.43
CA SER A 113 -27.22 -8.20 -10.72
C SER A 113 -27.02 -9.64 -10.22
N ILE A 114 -27.56 -9.97 -9.04
CA ILE A 114 -27.55 -11.33 -8.50
C ILE A 114 -28.40 -12.24 -9.39
N GLU A 115 -29.61 -11.82 -9.78
CA GLU A 115 -30.51 -12.63 -10.61
C GLU A 115 -29.96 -12.89 -12.01
N GLU A 116 -29.30 -11.89 -12.61
CA GLU A 116 -28.62 -12.03 -13.91
C GLU A 116 -27.49 -13.09 -13.85
N ARG A 117 -26.73 -13.12 -12.76
CA ARG A 117 -25.55 -13.98 -12.62
C ARG A 117 -25.86 -15.37 -12.06
N TYR A 118 -26.76 -15.45 -11.09
CA TYR A 118 -27.05 -16.66 -10.31
C TYR A 118 -28.45 -17.23 -10.56
N GLY A 119 -29.27 -16.57 -11.39
CA GLY A 119 -30.64 -16.97 -11.69
C GLY A 119 -31.67 -16.30 -10.78
N ARG A 120 -32.93 -16.26 -11.24
CA ARG A 120 -34.03 -15.61 -10.54
C ARG A 120 -34.22 -16.14 -9.13
N ILE A 121 -34.45 -15.23 -8.20
CA ILE A 121 -34.69 -15.54 -6.80
C ILE A 121 -36.18 -15.77 -6.63
N ASP A 122 -36.59 -17.04 -6.58
CA ASP A 122 -37.99 -17.43 -6.39
C ASP A 122 -38.41 -17.24 -4.91
N PRO A 123 -39.31 -16.29 -4.60
CA PRO A 123 -39.74 -16.03 -3.22
C PRO A 123 -40.51 -17.19 -2.60
N SER A 124 -41.08 -18.10 -3.41
CA SER A 124 -41.84 -19.25 -2.91
C SER A 124 -40.95 -20.32 -2.26
N ARG A 125 -39.62 -20.27 -2.46
CA ARG A 125 -38.66 -21.24 -1.92
C ARG A 125 -38.23 -20.96 -0.47
N VAL A 126 -38.76 -19.91 0.18
CA VAL A 126 -38.45 -19.57 1.59
C VAL A 126 -39.03 -20.59 2.57
N VAL A 127 -40.05 -21.35 2.18
CA VAL A 127 -40.77 -22.26 3.09
C VAL A 127 -40.30 -23.70 2.90
N LYS A 128 -39.22 -24.09 3.59
CA LYS A 128 -38.94 -25.45 4.11
C LYS A 128 -37.55 -25.50 4.77
N SER A 129 -37.39 -24.82 5.89
CA SER A 129 -36.30 -25.13 6.83
C SER A 129 -36.72 -24.84 8.26
N THR A 130 -37.65 -25.66 8.77
CA THR A 130 -37.78 -25.88 10.22
C THR A 130 -37.93 -27.38 10.45
N ASP A 131 -36.90 -27.93 11.11
CA ASP A 131 -36.89 -29.07 12.02
C ASP A 131 -37.55 -30.39 11.60
N SER A 132 -36.71 -31.40 11.33
CA SER A 132 -36.85 -32.72 11.98
C SER A 132 -35.55 -33.52 11.88
N ASN A 133 -35.03 -33.87 13.06
CA ASN A 133 -34.07 -34.94 13.27
C ASN A 133 -34.65 -36.28 12.79
N GLY A 134 -33.85 -37.06 12.05
CA GLY A 134 -34.07 -38.48 11.82
C GLY A 134 -33.31 -39.00 10.61
N PRO A 135 -32.40 -39.99 10.74
CA PRO A 135 -31.81 -40.64 9.59
C PRO A 135 -32.72 -41.78 9.15
N SER A 136 -33.19 -41.78 7.91
CA SER A 136 -33.61 -43.04 7.28
C SER A 136 -33.35 -43.03 5.78
N CYS A 137 -32.60 -44.06 5.42
CA CYS A 137 -32.38 -44.60 4.10
C CYS A 137 -33.71 -45.14 3.53
N ASP A 138 -33.70 -45.33 2.21
CA ASP A 138 -34.62 -46.15 1.41
C ASP A 138 -36.00 -45.54 1.09
N ASP A 139 -36.23 -45.21 -0.19
CA ASP A 139 -36.88 -46.21 -1.05
C ASP A 139 -36.78 -45.87 -2.55
N ASN A 140 -36.34 -46.89 -3.29
CA ASN A 140 -36.59 -47.07 -4.72
C ASN A 140 -38.09 -47.23 -4.95
N ARG A 141 -38.65 -46.57 -5.98
CA ARG A 141 -39.73 -47.14 -6.81
C ARG A 141 -39.91 -46.38 -8.13
N GLU A 142 -39.36 -47.02 -9.16
CA GLU A 142 -39.94 -47.28 -10.49
C GLU A 142 -40.68 -46.15 -11.23
N ALA A 143 -39.99 -45.66 -12.25
CA ALA A 143 -40.41 -45.62 -13.65
C ALA A 143 -41.92 -45.74 -13.95
N SER A 144 -42.46 -44.67 -14.52
CA SER A 144 -43.42 -44.78 -15.62
C SER A 144 -42.95 -43.88 -16.75
N SER A 145 -42.31 -44.52 -17.72
CA SER A 145 -41.91 -43.97 -19.00
C SER A 145 -43.13 -43.66 -19.86
N SER A 146 -43.25 -42.42 -20.30
CA SER A 146 -43.83 -42.10 -21.60
C SER A 146 -42.76 -41.38 -22.41
N ASN A 147 -42.14 -42.13 -23.32
CA ASN A 147 -41.18 -41.67 -24.29
C ASN A 147 -41.79 -40.64 -25.24
N SER A 148 -41.10 -39.51 -25.41
CA SER A 148 -40.90 -38.90 -26.72
C SER A 148 -39.51 -38.26 -26.76
N ASN A 149 -38.70 -38.76 -27.69
CA ASN A 149 -37.40 -38.26 -28.14
C ASN A 149 -37.28 -36.73 -28.13
N GLU A 150 -36.21 -36.22 -27.52
CA GLU A 150 -35.12 -35.55 -28.22
C GLU A 150 -34.01 -35.18 -27.22
N GLY A 151 -32.88 -35.88 -27.33
CA GLY A 151 -31.64 -35.45 -26.68
C GLY A 151 -31.11 -34.19 -27.37
N THR A 152 -31.49 -33.03 -26.87
CA THR A 152 -30.73 -31.80 -27.09
C THR A 152 -30.20 -31.35 -25.73
N SER A 153 -28.92 -31.63 -25.47
CA SER A 153 -28.17 -30.85 -24.49
C SER A 153 -28.23 -29.40 -24.97
N LYS A 154 -29.09 -28.58 -24.37
CA LYS A 154 -29.12 -27.15 -24.67
C LYS A 154 -27.80 -26.56 -24.22
N GLY A 155 -26.86 -26.44 -25.16
CA GLY A 155 -25.70 -25.57 -25.03
C GLY A 155 -26.23 -24.18 -24.71
N GLY A 156 -25.89 -23.68 -23.53
CA GLY A 156 -26.23 -22.31 -23.19
C GLY A 156 -25.07 -21.42 -23.58
N GLN A 157 -25.42 -20.27 -24.13
CA GLN A 157 -24.47 -19.27 -24.57
C GLN A 157 -23.97 -18.45 -23.37
N VAL A 158 -22.65 -18.26 -23.30
CA VAL A 158 -21.97 -17.44 -22.29
C VAL A 158 -21.28 -16.28 -22.96
N VAL A 159 -21.57 -15.07 -22.51
CA VAL A 159 -20.85 -13.86 -22.92
C VAL A 159 -19.62 -13.73 -22.03
N LEU A 160 -18.43 -13.73 -22.63
CA LEU A 160 -17.19 -13.51 -21.89
C LEU A 160 -17.09 -12.04 -21.46
N GLY A 161 -16.92 -11.80 -20.15
CA GLY A 161 -17.10 -10.50 -19.49
C GLY A 161 -16.27 -9.34 -20.04
N SER A 162 -15.14 -9.60 -20.70
CA SER A 162 -14.30 -8.56 -21.30
C SER A 162 -14.76 -8.10 -22.70
N SER A 163 -15.78 -8.74 -23.29
CA SER A 163 -16.13 -8.54 -24.71
C SER A 163 -17.35 -7.65 -24.98
N SER A 164 -17.99 -7.08 -23.95
CA SER A 164 -19.19 -6.22 -24.11
C SER A 164 -20.29 -6.86 -24.98
N GLY A 165 -20.42 -8.20 -24.96
CA GLY A 165 -21.39 -8.93 -25.79
C GLY A 165 -20.87 -9.44 -27.14
N ALA A 166 -19.63 -9.10 -27.53
CA ALA A 166 -19.09 -9.46 -28.85
C ALA A 166 -18.68 -10.94 -28.97
N ILE A 167 -18.33 -11.59 -27.87
CA ILE A 167 -17.90 -12.99 -27.88
C ILE A 167 -18.89 -13.82 -27.08
N VAL A 168 -19.71 -14.58 -27.80
CA VAL A 168 -20.66 -15.53 -27.27
C VAL A 168 -20.08 -16.93 -27.47
N VAL A 169 -19.73 -17.59 -26.38
CA VAL A 169 -19.18 -18.95 -26.41
C VAL A 169 -20.28 -19.95 -26.06
N GLU A 170 -20.43 -20.99 -26.88
CA GLU A 170 -21.32 -22.10 -26.59
C GLU A 170 -20.61 -23.07 -25.65
N ALA A 171 -21.05 -23.12 -24.39
CA ALA A 171 -20.47 -23.99 -23.38
C ALA A 171 -21.40 -25.18 -23.12
N PRO A 172 -20.99 -26.42 -23.43
CA PRO A 172 -21.75 -27.60 -23.01
C PRO A 172 -21.82 -27.64 -21.47
N ASN A 173 -22.99 -27.99 -20.93
CA ASN A 173 -23.29 -28.07 -19.48
C ASN A 173 -23.35 -26.73 -18.71
N ILE A 174 -23.48 -25.58 -19.38
CA ILE A 174 -23.68 -24.31 -18.65
C ILE A 174 -24.98 -24.30 -17.84
N GLY A 175 -26.00 -25.07 -18.24
CA GLY A 175 -27.25 -25.22 -17.48
C GLY A 175 -26.98 -25.80 -16.08
N ASP A 176 -26.23 -26.90 -16.02
CA ASP A 176 -25.83 -27.55 -14.77
C ASP A 176 -24.87 -26.68 -13.94
N VAL A 177 -24.00 -25.91 -14.61
CA VAL A 177 -23.14 -24.91 -13.95
C VAL A 177 -23.99 -23.80 -13.35
N ARG A 178 -24.94 -23.23 -14.09
CA ARG A 178 -25.87 -22.21 -13.59
C ARG A 178 -26.71 -22.72 -12.44
N GLU A 179 -27.17 -23.96 -12.48
CA GLU A 179 -27.94 -24.58 -11.40
C GLU A 179 -27.08 -24.87 -10.15
N ARG A 180 -25.80 -25.24 -10.33
CA ARG A 180 -24.83 -25.35 -9.23
C ARG A 180 -24.43 -23.99 -8.66
N VAL A 181 -24.34 -22.95 -9.50
CA VAL A 181 -24.03 -21.56 -9.15
C VAL A 181 -25.23 -20.86 -8.49
N ALA A 182 -26.47 -21.27 -8.81
CA ALA A 182 -27.70 -20.80 -8.16
C ALA A 182 -27.86 -21.22 -6.69
N LYS A 183 -26.95 -22.05 -6.16
CA LYS A 183 -26.90 -22.43 -4.74
C LYS A 183 -26.26 -21.32 -3.91
N LEU A 184 -27.01 -20.25 -3.72
CA LEU A 184 -26.63 -19.06 -2.96
C LEU A 184 -26.03 -19.40 -1.57
N GLU A 185 -26.50 -20.47 -0.92
CA GLU A 185 -26.03 -20.92 0.41
C GLU A 185 -24.56 -21.33 0.46
N LYS A 186 -24.01 -21.74 -0.68
CA LYS A 186 -22.62 -22.15 -0.79
C LYS A 186 -21.68 -20.99 -1.09
N LEU A 187 -22.22 -19.82 -1.45
CA LEU A 187 -21.39 -18.67 -1.79
C LEU A 187 -20.76 -18.08 -0.52
N ARG A 188 -19.47 -17.77 -0.64
CA ARG A 188 -18.66 -17.08 0.39
C ARG A 188 -18.18 -15.72 -0.11
N ASN A 189 -18.03 -15.58 -1.42
CA ASN A 189 -17.40 -14.46 -2.08
C ASN A 189 -18.27 -14.04 -3.27
N MET A 190 -18.57 -12.76 -3.38
CA MET A 190 -19.28 -12.17 -4.51
C MET A 190 -18.58 -10.90 -4.98
N GLY A 191 -18.29 -10.83 -6.29
CA GLY A 191 -17.72 -9.64 -6.91
C GLY A 191 -18.64 -9.11 -8.01
N PHE A 192 -19.11 -7.90 -7.83
CA PHE A 192 -19.94 -7.13 -8.75
C PHE A 192 -19.25 -5.79 -9.07
N GLU A 193 -17.99 -5.84 -9.45
CA GLU A 193 -17.25 -4.65 -9.89
C GLU A 193 -17.80 -4.15 -11.24
N ASP A 194 -17.93 -2.82 -11.38
CA ASP A 194 -18.33 -2.16 -12.64
C ASP A 194 -19.70 -2.62 -13.21
N GLU A 195 -20.64 -2.94 -12.33
CA GLU A 195 -22.00 -3.37 -12.71
C GLU A 195 -23.03 -2.25 -12.67
N SER A 196 -22.59 -1.01 -12.40
CA SER A 196 -23.46 0.17 -12.27
C SER A 196 -24.54 0.01 -11.19
N ILE A 197 -24.21 -0.67 -10.09
CA ILE A 197 -25.15 -0.91 -8.99
C ILE A 197 -25.41 0.39 -8.22
N THR A 198 -26.67 0.67 -7.91
CA THR A 198 -27.08 1.88 -7.16
C THR A 198 -27.55 1.57 -5.73
N SER A 199 -28.26 0.46 -5.52
CA SER A 199 -28.83 0.06 -4.22
C SER A 199 -29.12 -1.45 -4.17
N LEU A 200 -29.66 -1.96 -3.06
CA LEU A 200 -30.03 -3.37 -2.91
C LEU A 200 -31.12 -3.79 -3.92
N GLY A 201 -32.24 -3.05 -3.96
CA GLY A 201 -33.41 -3.36 -4.78
C GLY A 201 -34.24 -4.57 -4.32
N GLY A 202 -35.07 -5.10 -5.22
CA GLY A 202 -35.94 -6.27 -4.98
C GLY A 202 -37.14 -6.02 -4.05
N SER A 203 -38.14 -6.93 -4.10
CA SER A 203 -39.27 -6.91 -3.16
C SER A 203 -38.86 -7.41 -1.77
N GLN A 204 -39.67 -7.14 -0.75
CA GLN A 204 -39.38 -7.56 0.62
C GLN A 204 -39.20 -9.07 0.73
N GLU A 205 -39.97 -9.85 -0.02
CA GLU A 205 -39.87 -11.31 -0.04
C GLU A 205 -38.55 -11.77 -0.64
N VAL A 206 -38.10 -11.15 -1.75
CA VAL A 206 -36.80 -11.46 -2.37
C VAL A 206 -35.65 -11.13 -1.42
N ARG A 207 -35.74 -9.99 -0.73
CA ARG A 207 -34.72 -9.57 0.25
C ARG A 207 -34.61 -10.56 1.42
N GLU A 208 -35.73 -11.11 1.87
CA GLU A 208 -35.73 -12.12 2.95
C GLU A 208 -35.16 -13.47 2.47
N VAL A 209 -35.42 -13.84 1.21
CA VAL A 209 -34.75 -14.99 0.58
C VAL A 209 -33.23 -14.76 0.58
N LEU A 210 -32.77 -13.58 0.16
CA LEU A 210 -31.34 -13.26 0.16
C LEU A 210 -30.75 -13.32 1.57
N ARG A 211 -31.41 -12.72 2.55
CA ARG A 211 -31.01 -12.78 3.97
C ARG A 211 -30.82 -14.21 4.44
N THR A 212 -31.77 -15.09 4.10
CA THR A 212 -31.72 -16.50 4.53
C THR A 212 -30.67 -17.31 3.77
N ARG A 213 -30.60 -17.14 2.45
CA ARG A 213 -29.76 -17.97 1.58
C ARG A 213 -28.31 -17.50 1.53
N LEU A 214 -28.01 -16.23 1.82
CA LEU A 214 -26.65 -15.66 1.79
C LEU A 214 -26.01 -15.49 3.17
N LYS A 215 -26.52 -16.16 4.21
CA LYS A 215 -25.91 -16.14 5.57
C LYS A 215 -24.45 -16.52 5.61
N GLY A 216 -23.99 -17.33 4.64
CA GLY A 216 -22.59 -17.75 4.55
C GLY A 216 -21.67 -16.76 3.86
N LEU A 217 -22.19 -15.72 3.18
CA LEU A 217 -21.38 -14.78 2.41
C LEU A 217 -20.45 -13.99 3.34
N LYS A 218 -19.15 -13.99 3.06
CA LYS A 218 -18.09 -13.35 3.84
C LYS A 218 -17.48 -12.14 3.15
N TRP A 219 -17.39 -12.14 1.83
CA TRP A 219 -16.83 -11.04 1.06
C TRP A 219 -17.77 -10.58 -0.05
N LEU A 220 -17.97 -9.27 -0.12
CA LEU A 220 -18.72 -8.59 -1.17
C LEU A 220 -17.89 -7.44 -1.73
N ASN A 221 -17.65 -7.49 -3.04
CA ASN A 221 -17.00 -6.42 -3.78
C ASN A 221 -18.01 -5.68 -4.66
N LEU A 222 -18.17 -4.38 -4.40
CA LEU A 222 -19.01 -3.43 -5.11
C LEU A 222 -18.19 -2.25 -5.67
N SER A 223 -16.90 -2.45 -5.95
CA SER A 223 -16.05 -1.42 -6.52
C SER A 223 -16.55 -0.89 -7.88
N ARG A 224 -16.25 0.37 -8.19
CA ARG A 224 -16.63 1.04 -9.45
C ARG A 224 -18.15 1.01 -9.73
N ASN A 225 -18.99 1.02 -8.70
CA ASN A 225 -20.44 1.11 -8.86
C ASN A 225 -20.95 2.54 -8.63
N LEU A 226 -22.27 2.72 -8.76
CA LEU A 226 -22.97 4.00 -8.66
C LEU A 226 -23.62 4.22 -7.29
N ILE A 227 -23.23 3.44 -6.28
CA ILE A 227 -23.66 3.66 -4.91
C ILE A 227 -23.14 5.03 -4.46
N TYR A 228 -24.04 5.81 -3.88
CA TYR A 228 -23.78 7.19 -3.44
C TYR A 228 -24.10 7.39 -1.96
N ASP A 229 -25.17 6.75 -1.46
CA ASP A 229 -25.61 6.90 -0.08
C ASP A 229 -25.12 5.75 0.82
N TRP A 230 -24.81 6.08 2.06
CA TRP A 230 -24.48 5.10 3.09
C TRP A 230 -25.72 4.32 3.56
N ASP A 231 -26.92 4.88 3.40
CA ASP A 231 -28.18 4.16 3.68
C ASP A 231 -28.36 2.96 2.72
N ASP A 232 -27.96 3.11 1.45
CA ASP A 232 -27.98 2.00 0.48
C ASP A 232 -26.96 0.92 0.87
N VAL A 233 -25.76 1.32 1.33
CA VAL A 233 -24.74 0.38 1.84
C VAL A 233 -25.25 -0.33 3.09
N LEU A 234 -25.87 0.41 4.01
CA LEU A 234 -26.46 -0.13 5.23
C LEU A 234 -27.52 -1.19 4.90
N GLU A 235 -28.44 -0.88 3.99
CA GLU A 235 -29.48 -1.81 3.55
C GLU A 235 -28.88 -3.10 2.98
N ILE A 236 -27.84 -3.01 2.15
CA ILE A 236 -27.13 -4.17 1.60
C ILE A 236 -26.52 -5.02 2.73
N VAL A 237 -25.78 -4.40 3.66
CA VAL A 237 -25.09 -5.13 4.74
C VAL A 237 -26.08 -5.74 5.74
N GLU A 238 -27.21 -5.07 6.01
CA GLU A 238 -28.27 -5.61 6.88
C GLU A 238 -28.85 -6.92 6.36
N HIS A 239 -28.91 -7.11 5.04
CA HIS A 239 -29.41 -8.34 4.41
C HIS A 239 -28.32 -9.39 4.18
N LEU A 240 -27.05 -9.07 4.44
CA LEU A 240 -25.91 -9.97 4.28
C LEU A 240 -25.25 -10.22 5.63
N GLU A 241 -25.95 -10.93 6.51
CA GLU A 241 -25.61 -11.05 7.93
C GLU A 241 -24.25 -11.70 8.21
N GLY A 242 -23.72 -12.50 7.28
CA GLY A 242 -22.43 -13.17 7.40
C GLY A 242 -21.23 -12.32 7.01
N LEU A 243 -21.44 -11.14 6.42
CA LEU A 243 -20.42 -10.36 5.71
C LEU A 243 -19.32 -9.87 6.67
N GLU A 244 -18.06 -10.04 6.27
CA GLU A 244 -16.89 -9.63 7.05
C GLU A 244 -15.97 -8.68 6.27
N ILE A 245 -15.94 -8.80 4.94
CA ILE A 245 -15.10 -8.00 4.05
C ILE A 245 -16.00 -7.26 3.06
N LEU A 246 -15.91 -5.93 3.06
CA LEU A 246 -16.69 -5.06 2.19
C LEU A 246 -15.74 -4.19 1.35
N THR A 247 -15.80 -4.37 0.03
CA THR A 247 -15.00 -3.58 -0.91
C THR A 247 -15.88 -2.58 -1.65
N LEU A 248 -15.60 -1.29 -1.45
CA LEU A 248 -16.34 -0.16 -2.02
C LEU A 248 -15.45 0.78 -2.86
N SER A 249 -14.21 0.37 -3.16
CA SER A 249 -13.21 1.19 -3.84
C SER A 249 -13.69 1.78 -5.17
N HIS A 250 -13.19 2.95 -5.53
CA HIS A 250 -13.59 3.70 -6.72
C HIS A 250 -15.09 4.12 -6.73
N SER A 251 -15.69 4.31 -5.56
CA SER A 251 -17.06 4.83 -5.41
C SER A 251 -17.04 6.26 -4.88
N ARG A 252 -18.02 7.09 -5.24
CA ARG A 252 -18.13 8.47 -4.77
C ARG A 252 -19.30 8.60 -3.81
N PHE A 253 -19.02 8.41 -2.53
CA PHE A 253 -20.02 8.55 -1.48
C PHE A 253 -20.34 10.01 -1.20
N ASN A 254 -21.59 10.25 -0.81
CA ASN A 254 -21.97 11.47 -0.15
C ASN A 254 -21.24 11.60 1.18
N THR A 255 -20.98 12.83 1.61
CA THR A 255 -20.56 13.08 2.99
C THR A 255 -21.66 12.60 3.93
N LEU A 256 -21.28 11.87 5.00
CA LEU A 256 -22.22 11.38 5.99
C LEU A 256 -23.10 12.55 6.51
N PRO A 257 -24.44 12.45 6.44
CA PRO A 257 -25.33 13.48 6.96
C PRO A 257 -25.02 13.78 8.43
N GLU A 258 -25.02 15.07 8.81
CA GLU A 258 -24.88 15.49 10.23
C GLU A 258 -25.97 14.84 11.12
N VAL A 259 -27.11 14.46 10.54
CA VAL A 259 -28.17 13.73 11.23
C VAL A 259 -27.70 12.37 11.75
N LEU A 260 -26.81 11.66 11.04
CA LEU A 260 -26.23 10.39 11.52
C LEU A 260 -25.26 10.60 12.69
N THR A 261 -24.70 11.80 12.82
CA THR A 261 -23.87 12.16 13.98
C THR A 261 -24.68 12.60 15.20
N HIS A 262 -25.94 13.03 15.02
CA HIS A 262 -26.77 13.59 16.10
C HIS A 262 -27.99 12.72 16.50
N SER A 263 -28.45 11.80 15.66
CA SER A 263 -29.52 10.84 16.00
C SER A 263 -28.90 9.55 16.55
N PRO A 264 -29.05 9.26 17.86
CA PRO A 264 -28.47 8.06 18.47
C PRO A 264 -29.06 6.76 17.90
N GLU A 265 -30.35 6.77 17.54
CA GLU A 265 -31.05 5.60 16.98
C GLU A 265 -30.52 5.22 15.59
N SER A 266 -30.28 6.21 14.74
CA SER A 266 -29.74 5.99 13.39
C SER A 266 -28.31 5.45 13.49
N LYS A 267 -27.47 6.09 14.31
CA LYS A 267 -26.09 5.65 14.55
C LYS A 267 -26.03 4.21 15.08
N GLU A 268 -26.89 3.87 16.04
CA GLU A 268 -26.96 2.51 16.61
C GLU A 268 -27.33 1.46 15.55
N ARG A 269 -28.22 1.78 14.60
CA ARG A 269 -28.53 0.90 13.46
C ARG A 269 -27.30 0.63 12.61
N TYR A 270 -26.55 1.67 12.25
CA TYR A 270 -25.29 1.56 11.51
C TYR A 270 -24.26 0.71 12.26
N THR A 271 -23.96 1.07 13.51
CA THR A 271 -22.99 0.36 14.36
C THR A 271 -23.35 -1.12 14.49
N ARG A 272 -24.62 -1.46 14.69
CA ARG A 272 -25.08 -2.85 14.76
C ARG A 272 -24.89 -3.59 13.44
N ALA A 273 -25.27 -2.97 12.32
CA ALA A 273 -25.16 -3.60 11.02
C ALA A 273 -23.70 -3.79 10.59
N PHE A 274 -22.84 -2.81 10.85
CA PHE A 274 -21.44 -2.79 10.44
C PHE A 274 -20.48 -3.41 11.46
N ALA A 275 -20.93 -3.74 12.67
CA ALA A 275 -20.11 -4.44 13.68
C ALA A 275 -19.53 -5.79 13.20
N ARG A 276 -20.09 -6.39 12.15
CA ARG A 276 -19.57 -7.63 11.55
C ARG A 276 -18.40 -7.41 10.59
N ILE A 277 -18.24 -6.20 10.06
CA ILE A 277 -17.22 -5.87 9.07
C ILE A 277 -15.86 -5.74 9.77
N LYS A 278 -14.91 -6.55 9.31
CA LYS A 278 -13.52 -6.59 9.80
C LYS A 278 -12.55 -5.98 8.80
N GLU A 279 -12.90 -5.95 7.52
CA GLU A 279 -12.04 -5.41 6.47
C GLU A 279 -12.87 -4.53 5.54
N LEU A 280 -12.42 -3.28 5.37
CA LEU A 280 -13.14 -2.26 4.61
C LEU A 280 -12.21 -1.63 3.58
N HIS A 281 -12.64 -1.64 2.31
CA HIS A 281 -11.92 -1.01 1.22
C HIS A 281 -12.62 0.23 0.71
N LEU A 282 -11.96 1.37 0.87
CA LEU A 282 -12.40 2.69 0.44
C LEU A 282 -11.30 3.39 -0.40
N SER A 283 -10.50 2.59 -1.12
CA SER A 283 -9.43 3.10 -1.98
C SER A 283 -10.02 3.91 -3.15
N ASP A 284 -9.42 5.06 -3.46
CA ASP A 284 -9.85 5.97 -4.54
C ASP A 284 -11.35 6.37 -4.50
N CYS A 285 -11.87 6.62 -3.29
CA CYS A 285 -13.25 7.06 -3.07
C CYS A 285 -13.39 8.59 -2.97
N LEU A 286 -12.28 9.32 -3.11
CA LEU A 286 -12.17 10.76 -2.84
C LEU A 286 -12.64 11.12 -1.41
N VAL A 287 -12.33 10.28 -0.42
CA VAL A 287 -12.67 10.58 0.98
C VAL A 287 -11.66 11.55 1.61
N THR A 288 -12.14 12.47 2.44
CA THR A 288 -11.30 13.37 3.25
C THR A 288 -10.96 12.72 4.60
N TRP A 289 -9.96 13.26 5.31
CA TRP A 289 -9.57 12.71 6.61
C TRP A 289 -10.69 12.83 7.65
N GLN A 290 -11.39 13.96 7.67
CA GLN A 290 -12.55 14.16 8.54
C GLN A 290 -13.68 13.17 8.24
N GLU A 291 -13.91 12.83 6.97
CA GLU A 291 -14.89 11.79 6.59
C GLU A 291 -14.45 10.41 7.10
N VAL A 292 -13.16 10.07 7.00
CA VAL A 292 -12.60 8.82 7.56
C VAL A 292 -12.79 8.75 9.07
N CYS A 293 -12.51 9.82 9.82
CA CYS A 293 -12.74 9.86 11.27
C CYS A 293 -14.23 9.67 11.62
N ARG A 294 -15.14 10.33 10.87
CA ARG A 294 -16.60 10.15 11.07
C ARG A 294 -17.05 8.72 10.80
N LEU A 295 -16.52 8.09 9.75
CA LEU A 295 -16.82 6.69 9.41
C LEU A 295 -16.38 5.72 10.51
N GLY A 296 -15.28 5.99 11.21
CA GLY A 296 -14.81 5.18 12.33
C GLY A 296 -15.86 5.00 13.42
N THR A 297 -16.77 5.97 13.59
CA THR A 297 -17.86 5.89 14.57
C THR A 297 -18.97 4.90 14.19
N LEU A 298 -19.00 4.43 12.95
CA LEU A 298 -19.99 3.48 12.41
C LEU A 298 -19.42 2.06 12.29
N PHE A 299 -18.10 1.91 12.23
CA PHE A 299 -17.40 0.64 11.97
C PHE A 299 -16.53 0.22 13.19
N PRO A 300 -17.13 -0.32 14.27
CA PRO A 300 -16.43 -0.51 15.55
C PRO A 300 -15.36 -1.62 15.53
N ASN A 301 -15.48 -2.60 14.63
CA ASN A 301 -14.68 -3.82 14.65
C ASN A 301 -13.79 -4.00 13.41
N VAL A 302 -13.60 -2.95 12.60
CA VAL A 302 -12.70 -3.02 11.45
C VAL A 302 -11.26 -3.16 11.93
N GLU A 303 -10.58 -4.19 11.43
CA GLU A 303 -9.19 -4.52 11.69
C GLU A 303 -8.27 -4.11 10.54
N ILE A 304 -8.76 -4.14 9.30
CA ILE A 304 -7.99 -3.80 8.09
C ILE A 304 -8.72 -2.69 7.33
N LEU A 305 -8.07 -1.54 7.18
CA LEU A 305 -8.63 -0.38 6.51
C LEU A 305 -7.77 0.04 5.31
N HIS A 306 -8.39 0.00 4.14
CA HIS A 306 -7.78 0.35 2.86
C HIS A 306 -8.27 1.73 2.39
N LEU A 307 -7.37 2.70 2.32
CA LEU A 307 -7.62 4.10 1.94
C LEU A 307 -6.69 4.56 0.81
N GLU A 308 -6.08 3.64 0.08
CA GLU A 308 -5.09 3.95 -0.95
C GLU A 308 -5.64 4.87 -2.05
N ALA A 309 -4.76 5.67 -2.65
CA ALA A 309 -5.07 6.56 -3.77
C ALA A 309 -6.19 7.58 -3.50
N ASN A 310 -6.55 7.84 -2.25
CA ASN A 310 -7.47 8.93 -1.92
C ASN A 310 -6.74 10.27 -2.02
N ARG A 311 -6.85 10.91 -3.18
CA ARG A 311 -6.25 12.22 -3.49
C ARG A 311 -6.74 13.40 -2.63
N ALA A 312 -7.83 13.24 -1.89
CA ALA A 312 -8.32 14.24 -0.93
C ALA A 312 -7.64 14.12 0.46
N LEU A 313 -6.88 13.05 0.72
CA LEU A 313 -6.08 12.86 1.94
C LEU A 313 -4.74 13.58 1.81
N ILE A 314 -4.80 14.91 1.86
CA ILE A 314 -3.63 15.79 1.81
C ILE A 314 -3.09 16.07 3.22
N THR A 315 -3.98 16.19 4.21
CA THR A 315 -3.65 16.49 5.61
C THR A 315 -4.32 15.52 6.56
N LEU A 316 -3.66 15.21 7.68
CA LEU A 316 -4.22 14.45 8.80
C LEU A 316 -4.40 15.41 9.99
N ASP A 317 -5.46 16.21 9.92
CA ASP A 317 -5.72 17.36 10.81
C ASP A 317 -6.27 17.00 12.20
N SER A 318 -6.61 15.73 12.41
CA SER A 318 -7.27 15.22 13.61
C SER A 318 -6.83 13.80 13.96
N GLU A 319 -7.00 13.41 15.23
CA GLU A 319 -6.78 12.02 15.66
C GLU A 319 -7.76 11.07 14.98
N LEU A 320 -7.29 9.88 14.61
CA LEU A 320 -8.13 8.83 14.04
C LEU A 320 -9.02 8.20 15.12
N GLU A 321 -10.12 8.86 15.45
CA GLU A 321 -11.12 8.40 16.41
C GLU A 321 -12.02 7.29 15.86
N GLY A 322 -12.53 6.41 16.73
CA GLY A 322 -13.47 5.34 16.39
C GLY A 322 -12.83 4.05 15.84
N TRP A 323 -11.64 4.13 15.25
CA TRP A 323 -10.92 3.00 14.64
C TRP A 323 -10.08 2.17 15.62
N SER A 324 -10.60 1.92 16.83
CA SER A 324 -9.86 1.29 17.94
C SER A 324 -9.42 -0.15 17.69
N SER A 325 -10.03 -0.85 16.73
CA SER A 325 -9.73 -2.24 16.38
C SER A 325 -8.70 -2.40 15.24
N VAL A 326 -8.31 -1.30 14.58
CA VAL A 326 -7.47 -1.34 13.38
C VAL A 326 -6.07 -1.86 13.71
N LYS A 327 -5.68 -2.90 12.98
CA LYS A 327 -4.36 -3.55 12.98
C LYS A 327 -3.57 -3.23 11.73
N GLU A 328 -4.25 -3.01 10.61
CA GLU A 328 -3.62 -2.69 9.33
C GLU A 328 -4.28 -1.47 8.69
N LEU A 329 -3.46 -0.47 8.39
CA LEU A 329 -3.90 0.76 7.74
C LEU A 329 -3.07 1.03 6.49
N LYS A 330 -3.75 1.15 5.36
CA LYS A 330 -3.12 1.43 4.07
C LYS A 330 -3.50 2.80 3.54
N LEU A 331 -2.53 3.70 3.52
CA LEU A 331 -2.65 5.09 3.05
C LEU A 331 -1.77 5.33 1.80
N GLY A 332 -1.42 4.25 1.09
CA GLY A 332 -0.51 4.33 -0.05
C GLY A 332 -1.07 5.19 -1.19
N GLY A 333 -0.24 6.04 -1.80
CA GLY A 333 -0.64 6.92 -2.89
C GLY A 333 -1.50 8.12 -2.49
N CYS A 334 -1.68 8.37 -1.19
CA CYS A 334 -2.29 9.59 -0.69
C CYS A 334 -1.26 10.74 -0.65
N PRO A 335 -1.62 11.96 -1.07
CA PRO A 335 -0.67 13.06 -1.27
C PRO A 335 -0.18 13.75 0.02
N MET A 336 -0.35 13.13 1.19
CA MET A 336 0.16 13.64 2.46
C MET A 336 1.69 13.76 2.48
N SER A 337 2.19 14.77 3.18
CA SER A 337 3.62 15.11 3.19
C SER A 337 4.22 15.36 4.58
N ASP A 338 3.41 15.48 5.63
CA ASP A 338 3.86 15.81 6.98
C ASP A 338 3.87 14.57 7.90
N TRP A 339 5.05 14.24 8.44
CA TRP A 339 5.22 13.12 9.38
C TRP A 339 4.63 13.42 10.76
N ASP A 340 4.69 14.67 11.24
CA ASP A 340 4.13 15.01 12.54
C ASP A 340 2.61 14.88 12.53
N GLU A 341 1.96 15.17 11.39
CA GLU A 341 0.55 14.84 11.17
C GLU A 341 0.28 13.34 11.29
N VAL A 342 1.10 12.49 10.67
CA VAL A 342 0.99 11.02 10.78
C VAL A 342 1.12 10.56 12.23
N VAL A 343 2.11 11.10 12.96
CA VAL A 343 2.34 10.77 14.37
C VAL A 343 1.17 11.22 15.25
N ARG A 344 0.67 12.44 15.08
CA ARG A 344 -0.50 12.94 15.82
C ARG A 344 -1.75 12.13 15.50
N ALA A 345 -1.98 11.82 14.23
CA ALA A 345 -3.22 11.21 13.77
C ALA A 345 -3.31 9.71 14.06
N LEU A 346 -2.16 9.00 14.08
CA LEU A 346 -2.12 7.53 14.16
C LEU A 346 -1.33 7.00 15.37
N GLY A 347 -0.51 7.83 16.01
CA GLY A 347 0.44 7.39 17.03
C GLY A 347 -0.22 6.80 18.27
N HIS A 348 -1.46 7.18 18.58
CA HIS A 348 -2.23 6.66 19.72
C HIS A 348 -2.88 5.29 19.47
N LEU A 349 -2.83 4.76 18.24
CA LEU A 349 -3.51 3.51 17.89
C LEU A 349 -2.79 2.30 18.50
N GLU A 350 -3.33 1.78 19.60
CA GLU A 350 -2.69 0.73 20.40
C GLU A 350 -2.60 -0.63 19.73
N ARG A 351 -3.41 -0.87 18.69
CA ARG A 351 -3.50 -2.17 17.99
C ARG A 351 -2.90 -2.15 16.59
N LEU A 352 -2.45 -0.99 16.11
CA LEU A 352 -1.89 -0.86 14.77
C LEU A 352 -0.54 -1.61 14.68
N GLU A 353 -0.50 -2.63 13.83
CA GLU A 353 0.64 -3.51 13.60
C GLU A 353 1.29 -3.26 12.24
N ASN A 354 0.48 -2.94 11.22
CA ASN A 354 0.90 -2.75 9.84
C ASN A 354 0.47 -1.37 9.32
N LEU A 355 1.43 -0.60 8.81
CA LEU A 355 1.17 0.71 8.22
C LEU A 355 1.81 0.80 6.83
N ASP A 356 1.03 1.24 5.84
CA ASP A 356 1.52 1.51 4.49
C ASP A 356 1.40 3.00 4.15
N LEU A 357 2.54 3.66 3.98
CA LEU A 357 2.69 5.05 3.55
C LEU A 357 3.43 5.13 2.20
N SER A 358 3.38 4.07 1.40
CA SER A 358 4.03 4.01 0.10
C SER A 358 3.49 5.07 -0.86
N SER A 359 4.35 5.63 -1.71
CA SER A 359 3.99 6.64 -2.72
C SER A 359 3.29 7.89 -2.14
N THR A 360 3.59 8.23 -0.88
CA THR A 360 3.22 9.51 -0.28
C THR A 360 4.21 10.60 -0.68
N ASN A 361 3.86 11.87 -0.44
CA ASN A 361 4.71 13.03 -0.76
C ASN A 361 5.65 13.42 0.40
N MET A 362 5.96 12.47 1.28
CA MET A 362 6.79 12.73 2.45
C MET A 362 8.27 12.79 2.06
N GLU A 363 8.93 13.90 2.40
CA GLU A 363 10.31 14.18 2.01
C GLU A 363 11.31 14.17 3.18
N SER A 364 10.83 14.32 4.42
CA SER A 364 11.69 14.36 5.62
C SER A 364 10.95 13.82 6.83
N ILE A 365 11.70 13.29 7.79
CA ILE A 365 11.22 12.82 9.08
C ILE A 365 11.93 13.66 10.16
N PRO A 366 11.19 14.50 10.91
CA PRO A 366 11.77 15.36 11.93
C PRO A 366 12.36 14.55 13.09
N LYS A 367 13.18 15.18 13.91
CA LYS A 367 13.71 14.53 15.11
C LYS A 367 12.58 14.35 16.13
N PRO A 368 12.44 13.16 16.75
CA PRO A 368 11.43 12.97 17.78
C PRO A 368 11.60 13.98 18.92
N PRO A 369 10.49 14.50 19.48
CA PRO A 369 10.55 15.40 20.62
C PRO A 369 11.21 14.71 21.82
N THR A 370 12.14 15.41 22.49
CA THR A 370 12.98 14.87 23.57
C THR A 370 12.23 14.63 24.90
N SER A 371 10.94 14.98 24.97
CA SER A 371 10.08 14.85 26.15
C SER A 371 9.72 13.37 26.39
N THR A 372 10.04 12.87 27.58
CA THR A 372 9.89 11.46 28.00
C THR A 372 8.46 10.92 28.04
N VAL A 373 7.44 11.76 27.86
CA VAL A 373 6.02 11.39 27.89
C VAL A 373 5.46 11.06 26.49
N GLU A 374 6.09 11.54 25.41
CA GLU A 374 5.59 11.37 24.02
C GLU A 374 6.20 10.16 23.28
N LEU A 375 7.11 9.39 23.91
CA LEU A 375 7.78 8.25 23.26
C LEU A 375 6.89 6.99 23.12
N SER A 376 5.59 7.07 23.40
CA SER A 376 4.64 5.95 23.24
C SER A 376 3.85 6.01 21.94
N HIS A 377 4.33 6.71 20.91
CA HIS A 377 3.72 6.62 19.58
C HIS A 377 3.94 5.22 19.00
N PHE A 378 2.91 4.66 18.36
CA PHE A 378 2.96 3.37 17.66
C PHE A 378 3.41 2.19 18.56
N PRO A 379 2.71 1.91 19.68
CA PRO A 379 3.16 0.95 20.69
C PRO A 379 3.28 -0.50 20.19
N ARG A 380 2.60 -0.85 19.10
CA ARG A 380 2.57 -2.19 18.50
C ARG A 380 2.96 -2.24 17.03
N LEU A 381 3.40 -1.14 16.42
CA LEU A 381 3.72 -1.13 15.00
C LEU A 381 4.96 -2.01 14.73
N GLN A 382 4.77 -3.00 13.85
CA GLN A 382 5.77 -4.02 13.52
C GLN A 382 6.16 -4.00 12.04
N SER A 383 5.23 -3.61 11.15
CA SER A 383 5.47 -3.55 9.72
C SER A 383 5.20 -2.15 9.17
N LEU A 384 6.17 -1.60 8.43
CA LEU A 384 6.05 -0.33 7.74
C LEU A 384 6.42 -0.49 6.27
N ALA A 385 5.60 0.06 5.38
CA ALA A 385 5.92 0.19 3.97
C ALA A 385 6.06 1.67 3.56
N LEU A 386 7.19 1.98 2.94
CA LEU A 386 7.60 3.27 2.38
C LEU A 386 8.16 3.04 0.98
N LEU A 387 7.40 2.37 0.11
CA LEU A 387 7.80 2.14 -1.28
C LEU A 387 7.61 3.43 -2.09
N ASN A 388 8.50 3.67 -3.06
CA ASN A 388 8.54 4.90 -3.86
C ASN A 388 8.58 6.17 -2.98
N SER A 389 9.32 6.11 -1.88
CA SER A 389 9.47 7.20 -0.92
C SER A 389 10.33 8.34 -1.48
N ARG A 390 10.04 9.56 -1.04
CA ARG A 390 10.90 10.72 -1.30
C ARG A 390 11.87 11.03 -0.15
N ILE A 391 11.80 10.27 0.93
CA ILE A 391 12.73 10.33 2.05
C ILE A 391 14.09 9.82 1.55
N SER A 392 15.08 10.71 1.48
CA SER A 392 16.37 10.42 0.85
C SER A 392 17.56 10.57 1.78
N LYS A 393 17.43 11.16 2.98
CA LYS A 393 18.56 11.39 3.89
C LYS A 393 18.64 10.27 4.92
N TRP A 394 19.87 9.86 5.25
CA TRP A 394 20.08 8.87 6.31
C TRP A 394 19.64 9.35 7.69
N THR A 395 19.67 10.66 7.94
CA THR A 395 19.19 11.27 9.20
C THR A 395 17.68 11.07 9.41
N ASP A 396 16.89 11.10 8.33
CA ASP A 396 15.46 10.84 8.41
C ASP A 396 15.20 9.37 8.76
N ILE A 397 16.02 8.45 8.25
CA ILE A 397 15.98 7.02 8.60
C ILE A 397 16.38 6.78 10.07
N ASP A 398 17.37 7.52 10.57
CA ASP A 398 17.73 7.49 12.00
C ASP A 398 16.57 7.98 12.88
N ASN A 399 15.90 9.05 12.48
CA ASN A 399 14.72 9.56 13.19
C ASN A 399 13.55 8.55 13.14
N LEU A 400 13.32 7.92 11.98
CA LEU A 400 12.31 6.87 11.82
C LEU A 400 12.56 5.69 12.76
N SER A 401 13.81 5.23 12.89
CA SER A 401 14.16 4.16 13.83
C SER A 401 13.92 4.56 15.29
N LYS A 402 14.02 5.85 15.64
CA LYS A 402 13.70 6.35 16.99
C LYS A 402 12.19 6.39 17.24
N TYR A 403 11.38 6.77 16.24
CA TYR A 403 9.92 6.72 16.35
C TYR A 403 9.39 5.28 16.46
N LEU A 404 10.06 4.32 15.82
CA LEU A 404 9.57 2.94 15.65
C LEU A 404 10.53 1.89 16.26
N PRO A 405 10.72 1.88 17.59
CA PRO A 405 11.71 1.00 18.24
C PRO A 405 11.38 -0.49 18.10
N ARG A 406 10.12 -0.85 17.81
CA ARG A 406 9.62 -2.24 17.74
C ARG A 406 9.46 -2.78 16.31
N ILE A 407 9.91 -2.04 15.30
CA ILE A 407 9.73 -2.44 13.90
C ILE A 407 10.49 -3.74 13.58
N THR A 408 9.80 -4.71 12.97
CA THR A 408 10.36 -6.02 12.61
C THR A 408 10.39 -6.25 11.10
N SER A 409 9.55 -5.54 10.34
CA SER A 409 9.44 -5.60 8.90
C SER A 409 9.44 -4.19 8.30
N LEU A 410 10.35 -3.92 7.38
CA LEU A 410 10.43 -2.64 6.67
C LEU A 410 10.52 -2.91 5.16
N ARG A 411 9.61 -2.29 4.41
CA ARG A 411 9.71 -2.21 2.94
C ARG A 411 10.01 -0.77 2.54
N PHE A 412 11.08 -0.58 1.79
CA PHE A 412 11.56 0.72 1.40
C PHE A 412 12.13 0.70 -0.03
N SER A 413 11.73 1.67 -0.83
CA SER A 413 12.37 1.99 -2.11
C SER A 413 12.29 3.49 -2.34
N LEU A 414 13.34 4.05 -2.97
CA LEU A 414 13.31 5.45 -3.38
C LEU A 414 12.40 5.62 -4.60
N HIS A 415 11.79 6.80 -4.70
CA HIS A 415 11.11 7.21 -5.91
C HIS A 415 12.10 7.24 -7.10
N PRO A 416 11.75 6.73 -8.30
CA PRO A 416 12.66 6.66 -9.44
C PRO A 416 13.35 7.98 -9.82
N ASN A 417 12.65 9.11 -9.65
CA ASN A 417 13.21 10.45 -9.93
C ASN A 417 14.32 10.90 -8.96
N ILE A 418 14.45 10.25 -7.81
CA ILE A 418 15.47 10.56 -6.80
C ILE A 418 16.63 9.56 -6.90
N SER A 419 16.32 8.32 -7.25
CA SER A 419 17.33 7.26 -7.38
C SER A 419 18.26 7.57 -8.57
N SER A 420 19.53 7.86 -8.31
CA SER A 420 20.57 7.96 -9.34
C SER A 420 21.00 6.55 -9.79
N ALA A 421 20.06 5.78 -10.35
CA ALA A 421 20.27 4.39 -10.78
C ALA A 421 20.96 4.33 -12.16
N ASN A 422 22.21 4.77 -12.24
CA ASN A 422 23.13 4.44 -13.33
C ASN A 422 24.19 3.47 -12.78
N TYR A 423 23.84 2.19 -12.63
CA TYR A 423 24.75 1.15 -12.16
C TYR A 423 25.44 0.47 -13.34
N GLU A 424 26.49 1.12 -13.88
CA GLU A 424 27.42 0.48 -14.82
C GLU A 424 28.71 0.00 -14.14
N ASP A 425 28.89 0.23 -12.83
CA ASP A 425 30.10 -0.18 -12.08
C ASP A 425 29.73 -1.11 -10.91
N GLU A 426 30.33 -2.31 -10.89
CA GLU A 426 30.13 -3.35 -9.85
C GLU A 426 30.87 -3.03 -8.54
N SER A 427 31.59 -1.91 -8.47
CA SER A 427 32.38 -1.52 -7.29
C SER A 427 31.58 -0.67 -6.29
N PRO A 428 31.53 -1.02 -4.99
CA PRO A 428 30.85 -0.20 -4.00
C PRO A 428 31.68 1.04 -3.66
N LEU A 429 31.34 2.18 -4.26
CA LEU A 429 31.65 3.52 -3.74
C LEU A 429 30.31 4.19 -3.39
N PRO A 430 30.14 4.78 -2.18
CA PRO A 430 30.89 5.98 -1.79
C PRO A 430 31.24 6.04 -0.28
N PRO A 431 31.97 7.08 0.18
CA PRO A 431 31.58 7.69 1.45
C PRO A 431 31.70 9.21 1.36
N SER A 432 30.97 9.80 0.42
CA SER A 432 30.80 11.26 0.34
C SER A 432 29.34 11.70 0.38
N SER A 433 28.38 10.77 0.51
CA SER A 433 26.96 11.12 0.59
C SER A 433 26.32 10.79 1.94
N VAL A 434 25.55 11.77 2.43
CA VAL A 434 24.62 11.65 3.56
C VAL A 434 23.21 11.21 3.12
N THR A 435 23.04 10.89 1.83
CA THR A 435 21.78 10.42 1.24
C THR A 435 21.85 8.93 0.86
N ILE A 436 20.67 8.33 0.75
CA ILE A 436 20.45 6.96 0.28
C ILE A 436 20.87 6.89 -1.19
N SER A 437 21.64 5.87 -1.55
CA SER A 437 22.31 5.77 -2.85
C SER A 437 21.44 5.18 -3.95
N GLY A 438 20.36 4.49 -3.59
CA GLY A 438 19.57 3.63 -4.47
C GLY A 438 20.20 2.25 -4.69
N HIS A 439 21.44 2.01 -4.24
CA HIS A 439 22.17 0.78 -4.54
C HIS A 439 21.69 -0.35 -3.62
N PRO A 440 21.05 -1.41 -4.14
CA PRO A 440 20.30 -2.35 -3.30
C PRO A 440 21.12 -3.02 -2.20
N ARG A 441 22.37 -3.39 -2.48
CA ARG A 441 23.25 -4.06 -1.49
C ARG A 441 23.78 -3.08 -0.45
N LEU A 442 24.15 -1.87 -0.87
CA LEU A 442 24.73 -0.86 0.01
C LEU A 442 23.66 -0.36 0.98
N ASP A 443 22.53 0.08 0.44
CA ASP A 443 21.44 0.65 1.22
C ASP A 443 20.89 -0.41 2.19
N ARG A 444 20.72 -1.66 1.74
CA ARG A 444 20.29 -2.76 2.61
C ARG A 444 21.18 -2.91 3.84
N SER A 445 22.50 -2.94 3.68
CA SER A 445 23.43 -3.05 4.81
C SER A 445 23.27 -1.88 5.79
N ILE A 446 23.10 -0.65 5.29
CA ILE A 446 22.91 0.52 6.13
C ILE A 446 21.55 0.48 6.86
N PHE A 447 20.47 0.08 6.18
CA PHE A 447 19.16 -0.11 6.81
C PHE A 447 19.22 -1.15 7.93
N ILE A 448 19.84 -2.32 7.69
CA ILE A 448 19.98 -3.37 8.71
C ILE A 448 20.73 -2.85 9.94
N ALA A 449 21.81 -2.07 9.74
CA ALA A 449 22.57 -1.49 10.85
C ALA A 449 21.79 -0.42 11.63
N LYS A 450 20.99 0.40 10.95
CA LYS A 450 20.21 1.48 11.58
C LYS A 450 19.01 0.97 12.39
N PHE A 451 18.40 -0.16 12.01
CA PHE A 451 17.25 -0.73 12.72
C PHE A 451 17.61 -2.01 13.52
N PRO A 452 17.75 -1.93 14.86
CA PRO A 452 18.19 -3.07 15.69
C PRO A 452 17.21 -4.25 15.69
N THR A 453 15.92 -3.98 15.60
CA THR A 453 14.84 -4.97 15.75
C THR A 453 14.36 -5.56 14.41
N LEU A 454 14.91 -5.10 13.28
CA LEU A 454 14.44 -5.43 11.93
C LEU A 454 14.77 -6.87 11.52
N THR A 455 13.78 -7.74 11.35
CA THR A 455 13.98 -9.14 10.97
C THR A 455 13.77 -9.41 9.47
N ILE A 456 13.01 -8.54 8.79
CA ILE A 456 12.68 -8.65 7.36
C ILE A 456 12.87 -7.28 6.73
N PHE A 457 13.68 -7.18 5.67
CA PHE A 457 13.82 -5.97 4.87
C PHE A 457 13.49 -6.25 3.41
N ASN A 458 12.60 -5.47 2.80
CA ASN A 458 12.13 -5.68 1.42
C ASN A 458 11.71 -7.13 1.15
N SER A 459 10.91 -7.70 2.06
CA SER A 459 10.39 -9.08 2.00
C SER A 459 11.43 -10.18 2.03
N THR A 460 12.68 -9.87 2.42
CA THR A 460 13.75 -10.87 2.58
C THR A 460 14.20 -10.92 4.04
N PRO A 461 14.30 -12.12 4.64
CA PRO A 461 14.70 -12.27 6.04
C PRO A 461 16.16 -11.85 6.22
N ILE A 462 16.47 -11.31 7.41
CA ILE A 462 17.82 -10.90 7.79
C ILE A 462 18.41 -11.97 8.70
N THR A 463 19.55 -12.53 8.29
CA THR A 463 20.25 -13.52 9.11
C THR A 463 21.11 -12.87 10.20
N VAL A 464 21.46 -13.62 11.25
CA VAL A 464 22.34 -13.12 12.33
C VAL A 464 23.73 -12.75 11.79
N THR A 465 24.25 -13.54 10.84
CA THR A 465 25.52 -13.27 10.16
C THR A 465 25.44 -12.01 9.31
N GLU A 466 24.38 -11.86 8.50
CA GLU A 466 24.16 -10.67 7.67
C GLU A 466 24.04 -9.41 8.53
N ARG A 467 23.33 -9.47 9.66
CA ARG A 467 23.27 -8.34 10.60
C ARG A 467 24.65 -7.93 11.09
N ARG A 468 25.44 -8.90 11.56
CA ARG A 468 26.79 -8.63 12.05
C ARG A 468 27.66 -7.99 10.96
N ASP A 469 27.60 -8.53 9.75
CA ASP A 469 28.37 -8.01 8.61
C ASP A 469 27.90 -6.60 8.21
N ALA A 470 26.58 -6.35 8.21
CA ALA A 470 25.99 -5.05 7.93
C ALA A 470 26.38 -3.98 8.98
N GLU A 471 26.41 -4.34 10.26
CA GLU A 471 26.82 -3.45 11.36
C GLU A 471 28.33 -3.10 11.26
N LEU A 472 29.20 -4.09 11.00
CA LEU A 472 30.63 -3.86 10.77
C LEU A 472 30.89 -3.01 9.52
N PHE A 473 30.13 -3.26 8.45
CA PHE A 473 30.15 -2.46 7.24
C PHE A 473 29.76 -1.00 7.54
N TYR A 474 28.68 -0.78 8.30
CA TYR A 474 28.23 0.56 8.67
C TYR A 474 29.26 1.32 9.51
N ILE A 475 29.89 0.67 10.49
CA ILE A 475 30.98 1.27 11.28
C ILE A 475 32.11 1.74 10.35
N SER A 476 32.55 0.87 9.44
CA SER A 476 33.63 1.18 8.49
C SER A 476 33.24 2.30 7.53
N TYR A 477 31.99 2.32 7.07
CA TYR A 477 31.41 3.34 6.21
C TYR A 477 31.47 4.72 6.87
N VAL A 478 30.98 4.84 8.11
CA VAL A 478 30.97 6.09 8.87
C VAL A 478 32.40 6.55 9.20
N ALA A 479 33.27 5.63 9.62
CA ALA A 479 34.67 5.93 9.91
C ALA A 479 35.41 6.52 8.70
N LYS A 480 35.20 5.92 7.51
CA LYS A 480 35.79 6.42 6.26
C LYS A 480 35.24 7.78 5.86
N TYR A 481 33.92 8.00 6.01
CA TYR A 481 33.31 9.30 5.75
C TYR A 481 33.92 10.40 6.62
N ILE A 482 34.07 10.15 7.93
CA ILE A 482 34.66 11.10 8.90
C ILE A 482 36.13 11.38 8.56
N ALA A 483 36.88 10.36 8.15
CA ALA A 483 38.28 10.53 7.75
C ALA A 483 38.45 11.40 6.50
N GLU A 484 37.53 11.31 5.53
CA GLU A 484 37.58 12.06 4.27
C GLU A 484 37.04 13.51 4.41
N HIS A 485 36.00 13.73 5.22
CA HIS A 485 35.29 15.02 5.30
C HIS A 485 35.57 15.81 6.58
N GLY A 486 36.32 15.22 7.51
CA GLY A 486 36.54 15.75 8.86
C GLY A 486 35.34 15.50 9.78
N ALA A 487 35.60 15.58 11.09
CA ALA A 487 34.53 15.48 12.09
C ALA A 487 33.53 16.65 11.93
N PRO A 488 32.21 16.42 12.15
CA PRO A 488 31.21 17.48 12.05
C PRO A 488 31.56 18.67 12.98
N THR A 489 31.67 19.87 12.42
CA THR A 489 31.71 21.12 13.21
C THR A 489 30.29 21.45 13.68
N ALA A 490 30.11 22.13 14.81
CA ALA A 490 28.78 22.51 15.31
C ALA A 490 27.93 23.29 14.26
N ASP A 491 28.59 24.05 13.37
CA ASP A 491 27.95 24.79 12.26
C ASP A 491 27.77 23.98 10.97
N ARG A 492 28.35 22.78 10.88
CA ARG A 492 28.10 21.79 9.82
C ARG A 492 27.41 20.61 10.49
N ALA A 493 26.10 20.70 10.67
CA ALA A 493 25.25 19.60 11.14
C ALA A 493 25.21 18.45 10.11
N VAL A 494 26.38 17.86 9.82
CA VAL A 494 26.56 16.63 9.08
C VAL A 494 26.28 15.51 10.07
N GLY A 495 24.99 15.19 10.18
CA GLY A 495 24.42 13.92 10.63
C GLY A 495 24.77 13.45 12.03
N GLU A 496 23.78 13.43 12.93
CA GLU A 496 23.78 12.43 14.00
C GLU A 496 23.90 11.05 13.32
N TRP A 497 25.04 10.36 13.47
CA TRP A 497 25.31 9.06 12.83
C TRP A 497 24.49 7.90 13.43
N GLY A 498 23.30 8.20 13.93
CA GLY A 498 22.38 7.28 14.59
C GLY A 498 23.10 6.40 15.59
N ARG A 499 23.12 5.10 15.30
CA ARG A 499 23.67 4.03 16.15
C ARG A 499 25.19 3.85 16.05
N TYR A 500 25.94 4.73 15.39
CA TYR A 500 27.38 4.54 15.19
C TYR A 500 28.16 4.31 16.49
N GLU A 501 27.99 5.17 17.49
CA GLU A 501 28.68 5.03 18.78
C GLU A 501 28.27 3.77 19.54
N GLU A 502 27.00 3.39 19.47
CA GLU A 502 26.45 2.17 20.05
C GLU A 502 27.08 0.93 19.41
N LEU A 503 27.13 0.90 18.07
CA LEU A 503 27.68 -0.22 17.30
C LEU A 503 29.19 -0.35 17.47
N CYS A 504 29.95 0.76 17.56
CA CYS A 504 31.37 0.72 17.88
C CYS A 504 31.63 0.03 19.22
N LYS A 505 30.85 0.39 20.26
CA LYS A 505 30.94 -0.26 21.58
C LYS A 505 30.57 -1.75 21.51
N LEU A 506 29.49 -2.09 20.78
CA LEU A 506 29.02 -3.46 20.62
C LEU A 506 30.06 -4.38 19.96
N HIS A 507 30.78 -3.87 18.95
CA HIS A 507 31.76 -4.63 18.17
C HIS A 507 33.22 -4.40 18.61
N GLY A 508 33.46 -3.70 19.72
CA GLY A 508 34.81 -3.43 20.24
C GLY A 508 35.68 -2.59 19.30
N ARG A 509 35.09 -1.64 18.57
CA ARG A 509 35.79 -0.70 17.69
C ARG A 509 35.99 0.64 18.37
N GLU A 510 37.15 1.27 18.14
CA GLU A 510 37.44 2.60 18.65
C GLU A 510 36.55 3.65 17.98
N ILE A 511 35.92 4.50 18.79
CA ILE A 511 35.18 5.65 18.28
C ILE A 511 36.21 6.67 17.84
N ILE A 512 36.21 7.00 16.55
CA ILE A 512 36.98 8.14 16.01
C ILE A 512 36.39 9.42 16.63
N SER A 513 36.90 9.79 17.80
CA SER A 513 36.50 10.97 18.56
C SER A 513 37.56 12.06 18.45
N LYS A 514 37.14 13.29 18.76
CA LYS A 514 37.79 14.55 18.39
C LYS A 514 39.17 14.81 19.01
N GLU A 515 39.75 13.89 19.76
CA GLU A 515 41.00 14.13 20.48
C GLU A 515 41.82 12.85 20.60
N GLU A 516 42.49 12.43 19.52
CA GLU A 516 43.80 11.81 19.70
C GLU A 516 44.87 12.57 18.94
N LYS A 517 45.80 13.03 19.77
CA LYS A 517 47.09 13.62 19.49
C LYS A 517 47.68 13.10 18.18
N THR A 518 48.34 14.02 17.50
CA THR A 518 49.60 13.85 16.79
C THR A 518 50.48 12.71 17.35
N THR A 519 50.08 11.46 17.17
CA THR A 519 50.98 10.32 17.18
C THR A 519 51.53 10.27 15.79
N LYS A 520 52.82 10.63 15.71
CA LYS A 520 53.67 10.67 14.52
C LYS A 520 53.08 9.87 13.37
N ASP A 521 52.51 10.63 12.45
CA ASP A 521 52.33 10.27 11.06
C ASP A 521 53.45 9.31 10.63
N LYS A 522 53.15 8.01 10.49
CA LYS A 522 54.02 7.12 9.71
C LYS A 522 53.75 7.48 8.24
N SER A 523 54.10 8.71 7.87
CA SER A 523 54.01 9.23 6.52
C SER A 523 55.01 8.50 5.64
N GLY A 524 54.55 7.39 5.07
CA GLY A 524 55.26 6.56 4.13
C GLY A 524 54.48 5.28 3.86
N LEU A 525 54.60 4.75 2.63
CA LEU A 525 53.99 3.48 2.22
C LEU A 525 54.18 2.35 3.25
N ARG A 526 55.31 2.36 3.96
CA ARG A 526 55.68 1.37 4.98
C ARG A 526 54.83 1.42 6.25
N GLY A 527 54.22 2.56 6.58
CA GLY A 527 53.30 2.71 7.71
C GLY A 527 51.88 2.23 7.41
N LYS A 528 51.53 2.09 6.13
CA LYS A 528 50.23 1.64 5.63
C LYS A 528 50.22 0.17 5.23
N MET A 529 51.37 -0.51 5.31
CA MET A 529 51.47 -1.93 5.01
C MET A 529 51.10 -2.76 6.24
N ILE A 530 50.41 -3.86 6.01
CA ILE A 530 50.20 -4.93 6.99
C ILE A 530 51.27 -6.00 6.78
N THR A 531 51.62 -6.69 7.85
CA THR A 531 52.58 -7.79 7.88
C THR A 531 51.83 -9.08 8.20
N LEU A 532 51.87 -10.04 7.29
CA LEU A 532 51.23 -11.35 7.44
C LEU A 532 52.26 -12.41 7.79
N HIS A 533 51.88 -13.36 8.63
CA HIS A 533 52.69 -14.52 9.00
C HIS A 533 52.30 -15.72 8.14
N ILE A 534 53.22 -16.20 7.30
CA ILE A 534 52.96 -17.25 6.33
C ILE A 534 53.39 -18.60 6.91
N TYR A 535 52.45 -19.55 6.96
CA TYR A 535 52.66 -20.93 7.43
C TYR A 535 52.39 -21.93 6.32
N MET A 536 53.25 -22.93 6.16
CA MET A 536 53.08 -24.01 5.18
C MET A 536 52.63 -25.29 5.88
N VAL A 537 51.55 -25.90 5.39
CA VAL A 537 50.93 -27.09 6.01
C VAL A 537 51.85 -28.32 5.98
N GLN A 538 52.68 -28.49 4.96
CA GLN A 538 53.47 -29.71 4.73
C GLN A 538 54.81 -29.76 5.48
N ASN A 539 55.16 -28.77 6.29
CA ASN A 539 56.48 -28.70 6.93
C ASN A 539 56.37 -28.28 8.41
N THR A 540 56.34 -29.24 9.32
CA THR A 540 56.19 -29.01 10.77
C THR A 540 57.39 -28.32 11.43
N ASN A 541 58.42 -27.96 10.66
CA ASN A 541 59.66 -27.28 11.13
C ASN A 541 60.05 -26.07 10.26
N SER A 542 59.14 -25.52 9.43
CA SER A 542 59.46 -24.36 8.61
C SER A 542 59.51 -23.06 9.42
N GLU A 543 60.56 -22.25 9.18
CA GLU A 543 60.68 -20.89 9.70
C GLU A 543 59.46 -20.04 9.28
N MET A 544 58.88 -19.33 10.24
CA MET A 544 57.78 -18.39 10.03
C MET A 544 58.24 -17.27 9.10
N ALA A 545 57.75 -17.27 7.86
CA ALA A 545 58.06 -16.22 6.91
C ALA A 545 57.08 -15.05 7.09
N THR A 546 57.58 -13.82 6.97
CA THR A 546 56.74 -12.61 7.05
C THR A 546 56.60 -11.97 5.67
N LEU A 547 55.38 -11.55 5.34
CA LEU A 547 55.09 -10.87 4.09
C LEU A 547 54.40 -9.53 4.34
N SER A 548 55.00 -8.46 3.83
CA SER A 548 54.43 -7.11 3.94
C SER A 548 53.81 -6.64 2.63
N LEU A 549 52.58 -6.13 2.72
CA LEU A 549 51.80 -5.61 1.58
C LEU A 549 50.76 -4.59 2.04
N LEU A 550 50.25 -3.79 1.10
CA LEU A 550 49.17 -2.85 1.39
C LEU A 550 47.85 -3.62 1.56
N PRO A 551 46.99 -3.23 2.51
CA PRO A 551 45.63 -3.75 2.61
C PRO A 551 44.86 -3.67 1.29
N SER A 552 45.08 -2.63 0.49
CA SER A 552 44.45 -2.45 -0.83
C SER A 552 45.03 -3.32 -1.95
N SER A 553 46.00 -4.19 -1.65
CA SER A 553 46.54 -5.13 -2.64
C SER A 553 45.48 -6.16 -3.02
N SER A 554 45.47 -6.63 -4.27
CA SER A 554 44.58 -7.73 -4.67
C SER A 554 45.02 -9.07 -4.08
N ILE A 555 44.07 -9.99 -3.86
CA ILE A 555 44.36 -11.37 -3.43
C ILE A 555 45.30 -12.09 -4.42
N SER A 556 45.17 -11.85 -5.73
CA SER A 556 46.10 -12.41 -6.73
C SER A 556 47.54 -11.87 -6.61
N LEU A 557 47.72 -10.67 -6.06
CA LEU A 557 49.06 -10.15 -5.73
C LEU A 557 49.61 -10.81 -4.47
N LEU A 558 48.76 -11.07 -3.46
CA LEU A 558 49.12 -11.85 -2.29
C LEU A 558 49.56 -13.27 -2.69
N GLN A 559 48.78 -14.00 -3.50
CA GLN A 559 49.14 -15.34 -3.99
C GLN A 559 50.51 -15.37 -4.69
N ARG A 560 50.79 -14.43 -5.60
CA ARG A 560 52.08 -14.34 -6.30
C ARG A 560 53.25 -14.01 -5.38
N LYS A 561 53.01 -13.26 -4.30
CA LYS A 561 54.03 -12.93 -3.30
C LYS A 561 54.28 -14.12 -2.38
N VAL A 562 53.22 -14.78 -1.92
CA VAL A 562 53.27 -16.00 -1.12
C VAL A 562 54.00 -17.10 -1.88
N ALA A 563 53.66 -17.35 -3.16
CA ALA A 563 54.35 -18.31 -4.03
C ALA A 563 55.88 -18.14 -4.00
N ARG A 564 56.35 -16.90 -4.10
CA ARG A 564 57.78 -16.57 -4.01
C ARG A 564 58.39 -16.87 -2.65
N VAL A 565 57.66 -16.56 -1.57
CA VAL A 565 58.10 -16.82 -0.19
C VAL A 565 58.22 -18.32 0.07
N VAL A 566 57.30 -19.11 -0.49
CA VAL A 566 57.29 -20.57 -0.34
C VAL A 566 58.13 -21.34 -1.37
N GLY A 567 58.85 -20.63 -2.25
CA GLY A 567 59.75 -21.25 -3.24
C GLY A 567 59.07 -21.83 -4.48
N VAL A 568 57.78 -21.53 -4.69
CA VAL A 568 57.00 -21.95 -5.87
C VAL A 568 57.16 -20.92 -7.00
N LYS A 569 57.21 -21.38 -8.26
CA LYS A 569 57.34 -20.48 -9.40
C LYS A 569 56.10 -19.56 -9.48
N PRO A 570 56.25 -18.25 -9.77
CA PRO A 570 55.12 -17.34 -9.91
C PRO A 570 54.06 -17.78 -10.94
N SER A 571 54.46 -18.55 -11.96
CA SER A 571 53.57 -19.14 -12.97
C SER A 571 52.61 -20.19 -12.40
N GLU A 572 52.95 -20.79 -11.26
CA GLU A 572 52.17 -21.82 -10.58
C GLU A 572 51.39 -21.23 -9.38
N SER A 573 51.39 -19.90 -9.21
CA SER A 573 50.75 -19.23 -8.06
C SER A 573 49.23 -19.42 -7.95
N ALA A 574 48.56 -19.86 -9.03
CA ALA A 574 47.14 -20.20 -9.03
C ALA A 574 46.83 -21.58 -8.42
N SER A 575 47.83 -22.45 -8.25
CA SER A 575 47.72 -23.78 -7.63
C SER A 575 47.97 -23.76 -6.11
N ILE A 576 47.99 -22.57 -5.52
CA ILE A 576 48.25 -22.37 -4.09
C ILE A 576 46.94 -22.00 -3.39
N GLY A 577 46.49 -22.86 -2.48
CA GLY A 577 45.41 -22.59 -1.55
C GLY A 577 45.86 -21.63 -0.46
N LEU A 578 45.12 -20.54 -0.27
CA LEU A 578 45.33 -19.60 0.83
C LEU A 578 44.21 -19.75 1.85
N TRP A 579 44.60 -20.00 3.09
CA TRP A 579 43.70 -20.25 4.20
C TRP A 579 43.90 -19.20 5.28
N THR A 580 42.81 -18.78 5.92
CA THR A 580 42.83 -17.87 7.07
C THR A 580 42.03 -18.44 8.23
N VAL A 581 42.49 -18.17 9.46
CA VAL A 581 41.78 -18.49 10.69
C VAL A 581 41.17 -17.19 11.22
N ARG A 582 39.92 -16.91 10.83
CA ARG A 582 39.21 -15.74 11.36
C ARG A 582 39.06 -15.87 12.88
N THR A 583 39.39 -14.83 13.62
CA THR A 583 39.12 -14.74 15.06
C THR A 583 37.63 -15.01 15.32
N GLY A 584 37.33 -16.14 15.95
CA GLY A 584 35.97 -16.59 16.27
C GLY A 584 35.38 -17.69 15.38
N ARG A 585 36.10 -18.25 14.41
CA ARG A 585 35.72 -19.51 13.73
C ARG A 585 36.66 -20.63 14.18
N GLU A 586 36.12 -21.79 14.55
CA GLU A 586 36.89 -22.99 14.93
C GLU A 586 37.54 -23.72 13.74
N LYS A 587 37.41 -23.20 12.50
CA LYS A 587 37.90 -23.82 11.26
C LYS A 587 38.53 -22.80 10.31
N ALA A 588 39.61 -23.21 9.64
CA ALA A 588 40.25 -22.44 8.57
C ALA A 588 39.36 -22.37 7.32
N VAL A 589 39.40 -21.24 6.59
CA VAL A 589 38.60 -20.99 5.38
C VAL A 589 39.52 -20.80 4.17
N ASN A 590 39.23 -21.47 3.05
CA ASN A 590 39.91 -21.26 1.78
C ASN A 590 39.37 -19.99 1.10
N ILE A 591 40.25 -19.01 0.93
CA ILE A 591 39.91 -17.66 0.44
C ILE A 591 39.49 -17.69 -1.03
N LEU A 592 39.97 -18.68 -1.79
CA LEU A 592 39.70 -18.78 -3.23
C LEU A 592 38.35 -19.43 -3.52
N GLU A 593 37.92 -20.38 -2.68
CA GLU A 593 36.64 -21.09 -2.83
C GLU A 593 35.44 -20.25 -2.38
N GLU A 594 35.60 -19.36 -1.38
CA GLU A 594 34.54 -18.40 -0.99
C GLU A 594 34.46 -17.16 -1.92
N GLY A 595 34.97 -17.28 -3.15
CA GLY A 595 34.91 -16.23 -4.15
C GLY A 595 35.90 -15.10 -3.87
N GLY A 596 37.20 -15.42 -3.91
CA GLY A 596 38.37 -14.60 -3.58
C GLY A 596 38.57 -13.29 -4.36
N HIS A 597 37.50 -12.55 -4.58
CA HIS A 597 37.45 -11.21 -5.14
C HIS A 597 37.44 -10.21 -3.99
N GLY A 598 38.46 -9.37 -3.92
CA GLY A 598 38.61 -8.36 -2.89
C GLY A 598 40.05 -7.92 -2.68
N GLU A 599 40.21 -6.93 -1.82
CA GLU A 599 41.51 -6.46 -1.34
C GLU A 599 41.95 -7.28 -0.12
N VAL A 600 43.26 -7.42 0.09
CA VAL A 600 43.85 -8.20 1.20
C VAL A 600 43.33 -7.74 2.56
N GLY A 601 43.09 -6.45 2.76
CA GLY A 601 42.58 -5.86 4.00
C GLY A 601 41.16 -6.30 4.36
N TRP A 602 40.42 -6.90 3.42
CA TRP A 602 39.11 -7.47 3.68
C TRP A 602 39.20 -8.85 4.35
N TRP A 603 40.33 -9.53 4.15
CA TRP A 603 40.58 -10.89 4.62
C TRP A 603 41.57 -10.95 5.78
N PHE A 604 42.46 -9.96 5.90
CA PHE A 604 43.56 -9.96 6.86
C PHE A 604 43.82 -8.59 7.50
N SER A 605 44.23 -8.63 8.76
CA SER A 605 44.76 -7.51 9.56
C SER A 605 46.27 -7.64 9.77
N ASP A 606 46.91 -6.61 10.31
CA ASP A 606 48.33 -6.65 10.68
C ASP A 606 48.59 -7.74 11.73
N GLY A 607 49.55 -8.62 11.47
CA GLY A 607 49.89 -9.75 12.34
C GLY A 607 49.05 -11.01 12.13
N ASP A 608 48.15 -11.04 11.14
CA ASP A 608 47.35 -12.23 10.86
C ASP A 608 48.15 -13.36 10.20
N GLU A 609 47.69 -14.58 10.43
CA GLU A 609 48.28 -15.81 9.88
C GLU A 609 47.63 -16.21 8.56
N VAL A 610 48.47 -16.54 7.58
CA VAL A 610 48.08 -17.11 6.29
C VAL A 610 48.61 -18.52 6.22
N ILE A 611 47.71 -19.50 6.16
CA ILE A 611 48.07 -20.90 6.00
C ILE A 611 48.07 -21.22 4.50
N VAL A 612 49.14 -21.84 4.03
CA VAL A 612 49.40 -22.12 2.62
C VAL A 612 49.37 -23.61 2.37
N GLU A 613 48.51 -24.02 1.46
CA GLU A 613 48.38 -25.39 0.97
C GLU A 613 48.79 -25.44 -0.50
N LEU A 614 49.57 -26.45 -0.86
CA LEU A 614 49.95 -26.71 -2.25
C LEU A 614 49.06 -27.83 -2.77
N ASP A 615 48.34 -27.57 -3.86
CA ASP A 615 47.67 -28.65 -4.59
C ASP A 615 48.77 -29.52 -5.22
N ASN A 616 48.83 -30.79 -4.83
CA ASN A 616 49.77 -31.77 -5.41
C ASN A 616 49.38 -32.18 -6.82
#